data_AF-A0A8T7D9F0-F1
#
_entry.id   AF-A0A8T7D9F0-F1
#
_cell.length_a   1.000
_cell.length_b   1.000
_cell.length_c   1.000
_cell.angle_alpha   90.00
_cell.angle_beta   90.00
_cell.angle_gamma   90.00
#
_symmetry.space_group_name_H-M   'P 1'
#
loop_
_entity.id
_entity.type
_entity.pdbx_description
1 polymer ?
#
loop_
_entity_poly.entity_id
_entity_poly.type
_entity_poly.pdbx_seq_one_letter_code
_entity_poly.pdbx_strand_id
1 'polypeptide(L)'
;MSSPTFYWHDYETWGTSPKWDRASQFAGIRTDWDLNIIGKPLVIYCQPTVDMLPHPGACLVTGITPQKASDEGLYEADFFKEISKEFSQPGTCGVGYNSLRFDDEFTRYGFYRNFIDPYAREWQNGNSRWDLIDVMRLTRALRPEGIEWPEREPGVPSFRLEILTAANDISHEAAHDALSDVYATIEMAKLVKVHQPKLFEFCLNLRNKVEAAKYLNVNQPKPVLHVSRMIPASLGCISPVLPVAPHPTNKNSVIVYDLRHDPSDLINLDIDEIEARLFVSKDDLPEGTERIALKEVHINKAPVLSPMSTLTETAADEWHIDTQRVNEYAHWLIAEQHSLKQKLSKLFSKKQFAAETDPDAMLYDGFIQSNDRKICDQVLMTEPKHLGALQSAFNDMRLPELLFRYRARNWPETLSKAEFSQWKNFCQNRWQDTDGQIGINLKTFGQQLAAMSVDPELDDSQRAVVDALLDWPVEIEKQLVEK
;
A
#
# COMPACT_ATOMS: atom_id res chain seq x y z
N MET A 1 -19.30 -23.43 9.32
CA MET A 1 -18.22 -22.52 8.87
C MET A 1 -18.85 -21.57 7.87
N SER A 2 -18.61 -20.26 7.97
CA SER A 2 -19.07 -19.32 6.94
C SER A 2 -18.45 -19.70 5.60
N SER A 3 -19.23 -19.58 4.51
CA SER A 3 -18.69 -19.68 3.16
C SER A 3 -17.66 -18.56 2.96
N PRO A 4 -16.52 -18.82 2.31
CA PRO A 4 -15.52 -17.79 2.12
C PRO A 4 -16.04 -16.73 1.14
N THR A 5 -15.61 -15.48 1.33
CA THR A 5 -16.09 -14.32 0.54
C THR A 5 -14.92 -13.43 0.13
N PHE A 6 -15.09 -12.64 -0.92
CA PHE A 6 -14.21 -11.50 -1.19
C PHE A 6 -14.85 -10.23 -0.64
N TYR A 7 -14.02 -9.35 -0.10
CA TYR A 7 -14.42 -7.98 0.21
C TYR A 7 -13.55 -7.02 -0.59
N TRP A 8 -14.14 -6.49 -1.66
CA TRP A 8 -13.50 -5.57 -2.60
C TRP A 8 -13.56 -4.18 -2.01
N HIS A 9 -12.47 -3.44 -2.07
CA HIS A 9 -12.40 -2.11 -1.47
C HIS A 9 -11.40 -1.22 -2.19
N ASP A 10 -11.60 0.07 -1.99
CA ASP A 10 -10.74 1.15 -2.44
C ASP A 10 -10.88 2.36 -1.51
N TYR A 11 -9.81 3.14 -1.37
CA TYR A 11 -9.81 4.40 -0.64
C TYR A 11 -9.48 5.56 -1.55
N GLU A 12 -10.22 6.65 -1.36
CA GLU A 12 -9.68 7.97 -1.68
C GLU A 12 -9.00 8.57 -0.46
N THR A 13 -7.93 9.31 -0.69
CA THR A 13 -7.06 9.83 0.38
C THR A 13 -6.67 11.27 0.16
N TRP A 14 -6.27 11.95 1.23
CA TRP A 14 -5.79 13.33 1.16
C TRP A 14 -4.35 13.47 0.67
N GLY A 15 -3.69 12.36 0.33
CA GLY A 15 -2.29 12.31 -0.07
C GLY A 15 -1.79 10.87 -0.20
N THR A 16 -0.52 10.69 -0.56
CA THR A 16 0.01 9.36 -0.94
C THR A 16 0.77 8.65 0.17
N SER A 17 1.01 9.32 1.30
CA SER A 17 1.73 8.75 2.45
C SER A 17 0.72 8.19 3.47
N PRO A 18 0.51 6.86 3.55
CA PRO A 18 -0.41 6.27 4.55
C PRO A 18 0.01 6.55 6.00
N LYS A 19 1.29 6.86 6.19
CA LYS A 19 1.91 7.22 7.46
C LYS A 19 1.45 8.61 7.94
N TRP A 20 1.34 9.57 7.03
CA TRP A 20 1.13 10.99 7.37
C TRP A 20 -0.22 11.53 6.91
N ASP A 21 -0.68 11.12 5.73
CA ASP A 21 -1.95 11.50 5.17
C ASP A 21 -3.09 10.67 5.80
N ARG A 22 -4.33 11.08 5.50
CA ARG A 22 -5.55 10.43 6.00
C ARG A 22 -6.43 9.98 4.85
N ALA A 23 -7.29 8.99 5.12
CA ALA A 23 -8.35 8.62 4.20
C ALA A 23 -9.38 9.75 4.12
N SER A 24 -9.95 9.97 2.94
CA SER A 24 -11.04 10.91 2.70
C SER A 24 -12.36 10.17 2.43
N GLN A 25 -12.31 9.05 1.71
CA GLN A 25 -13.45 8.19 1.41
C GLN A 25 -13.03 6.72 1.49
N PHE A 26 -13.98 5.86 1.80
CA PHE A 26 -13.86 4.42 1.61
C PHE A 26 -15.08 3.91 0.88
N ALA A 27 -14.85 3.02 -0.09
CA ALA A 27 -15.87 2.17 -0.64
C ALA A 27 -15.50 0.71 -0.49
N GLY A 28 -16.48 -0.14 -0.25
CA GLY A 28 -16.29 -1.58 -0.33
C GLY A 28 -17.57 -2.34 -0.57
N ILE A 29 -17.44 -3.50 -1.20
CA ILE A 29 -18.56 -4.40 -1.50
C ILE A 29 -18.12 -5.85 -1.39
N ARG A 30 -19.03 -6.70 -0.92
CA ARG A 30 -18.76 -8.11 -0.73
C ARG A 30 -19.25 -8.92 -1.93
N THR A 31 -18.49 -9.95 -2.29
CA THR A 31 -18.94 -10.98 -3.25
C THR A 31 -18.75 -12.38 -2.68
N ASP A 32 -19.47 -13.36 -3.22
CA ASP A 32 -19.07 -14.75 -3.09
C ASP A 32 -17.79 -15.05 -3.92
N TRP A 33 -17.30 -16.29 -3.87
CA TRP A 33 -16.13 -16.71 -4.67
C TRP A 33 -16.39 -16.80 -6.17
N ASP A 34 -17.66 -16.72 -6.57
CA ASP A 34 -18.10 -16.62 -7.95
C ASP A 34 -18.23 -15.18 -8.46
N LEU A 35 -17.80 -14.21 -7.63
CA LEU A 35 -17.77 -12.78 -7.95
C LEU A 35 -19.18 -12.20 -8.10
N ASN A 36 -20.19 -12.87 -7.53
CA ASN A 36 -21.54 -12.34 -7.42
C ASN A 36 -21.63 -11.45 -6.18
N ILE A 37 -22.13 -10.23 -6.35
CA ILE A 37 -22.31 -9.27 -5.26
C ILE A 37 -23.28 -9.83 -4.22
N ILE A 38 -22.86 -9.78 -2.96
CA ILE A 38 -23.68 -10.17 -1.81
C ILE A 38 -23.74 -9.02 -0.81
N GLY A 39 -24.95 -8.62 -0.41
CA GLY A 39 -25.14 -7.48 0.48
C GLY A 39 -25.12 -6.13 -0.25
N LYS A 40 -24.98 -5.05 0.53
CA LYS A 40 -24.95 -3.67 0.03
C LYS A 40 -23.53 -3.13 0.11
N PRO A 41 -23.14 -2.19 -0.79
CA PRO A 41 -21.87 -1.50 -0.65
C PRO A 41 -21.85 -0.64 0.63
N LEU A 42 -20.68 -0.55 1.24
CA LEU A 42 -20.35 0.46 2.25
C LEU A 42 -19.64 1.61 1.52
N VAL A 43 -20.22 2.82 1.55
CA VAL A 43 -19.59 4.04 1.04
C VAL A 43 -19.69 5.09 2.11
N ILE A 44 -18.55 5.55 2.62
CA ILE A 44 -18.46 6.49 3.74
C ILE A 44 -17.31 7.47 3.52
N TYR A 45 -17.50 8.72 3.96
CA TYR A 45 -16.44 9.72 4.03
C TYR A 45 -15.82 9.75 5.44
N CYS A 46 -14.56 10.13 5.53
CA CYS A 46 -13.87 10.40 6.79
C CYS A 46 -13.67 11.91 6.93
N GLN A 47 -14.10 12.47 8.06
CA GLN A 47 -13.85 13.88 8.35
C GLN A 47 -12.34 14.14 8.42
N PRO A 48 -11.84 15.20 7.77
CA PRO A 48 -10.44 15.59 7.87
C PRO A 48 -10.13 16.05 9.30
N THR A 49 -8.99 15.65 9.83
CA THR A 49 -8.56 16.09 11.16
C THR A 49 -7.85 17.44 11.08
N VAL A 50 -8.06 18.32 12.06
CA VAL A 50 -7.53 19.69 12.04
C VAL A 50 -5.99 19.76 12.04
N ASP A 51 -5.29 18.69 12.43
CA ASP A 51 -3.82 18.64 12.45
C ASP A 51 -3.18 18.34 11.09
N MET A 52 -3.95 18.21 10.00
CA MET A 52 -3.44 17.98 8.66
C MET A 52 -3.99 18.97 7.62
N LEU A 53 -3.25 19.13 6.54
CA LEU A 53 -3.67 19.82 5.32
C LEU A 53 -3.75 18.80 4.19
N PRO A 54 -4.82 18.79 3.38
CA PRO A 54 -4.90 17.86 2.27
C PRO A 54 -3.93 18.29 1.16
N HIS A 55 -3.39 17.34 0.40
CA HIS A 55 -2.63 17.64 -0.80
C HIS A 55 -3.59 18.16 -1.89
N PRO A 56 -3.40 19.39 -2.43
CA PRO A 56 -4.27 19.91 -3.48
C PRO A 56 -4.36 19.00 -4.70
N GLY A 57 -3.23 18.40 -5.11
CA GLY A 57 -3.20 17.45 -6.23
C GLY A 57 -4.04 16.20 -5.98
N ALA A 58 -4.14 15.71 -4.74
CA ALA A 58 -5.00 14.58 -4.41
C ALA A 58 -6.48 14.99 -4.51
N CYS A 59 -6.85 16.15 -3.97
CA CYS A 59 -8.23 16.67 -4.07
C CYS A 59 -8.66 16.89 -5.52
N LEU A 60 -7.75 17.32 -6.40
CA LEU A 60 -8.02 17.48 -7.83
C LEU A 60 -8.27 16.15 -8.55
N VAL A 61 -7.57 15.09 -8.15
CA VAL A 61 -7.77 13.74 -8.72
C VAL A 61 -9.10 13.15 -8.26
N THR A 62 -9.41 13.26 -6.96
CA THR A 62 -10.59 12.63 -6.36
C THR A 62 -11.87 13.46 -6.50
N GLY A 63 -11.73 14.77 -6.70
CA GLY A 63 -12.85 15.72 -6.64
C GLY A 63 -13.43 15.91 -5.23
N ILE A 64 -12.82 15.31 -4.20
CA ILE A 64 -13.30 15.40 -2.82
C ILE A 64 -12.68 16.64 -2.16
N THR A 65 -13.52 17.54 -1.66
CA THR A 65 -13.09 18.70 -0.87
C THR A 65 -13.11 18.37 0.63
N PRO A 66 -12.21 18.95 1.44
CA PRO A 66 -12.23 18.74 2.88
C PRO A 66 -13.54 19.22 3.51
N GLN A 67 -14.19 20.25 2.96
CA GLN A 67 -15.52 20.70 3.38
C GLN A 67 -16.58 19.61 3.19
N LYS A 68 -16.66 19.00 2.01
CA LYS A 68 -17.61 17.91 1.74
C LYS A 68 -17.41 16.75 2.71
N ALA A 69 -16.15 16.33 2.90
CA ALA A 69 -15.83 15.24 3.81
C ALA A 69 -16.07 15.61 5.28
N SER A 70 -15.94 16.89 5.64
CA SER A 70 -16.30 17.40 6.96
C SER A 70 -17.82 17.35 7.19
N ASP A 71 -18.62 17.70 6.19
CA ASP A 71 -20.08 17.75 6.28
C ASP A 71 -20.74 16.36 6.22
N GLU A 72 -20.23 15.46 5.37
CA GLU A 72 -20.83 14.14 5.10
C GLU A 72 -20.13 13.00 5.84
N GLY A 73 -18.93 13.23 6.37
CA GLY A 73 -18.07 12.18 6.90
C GLY A 73 -18.33 11.80 8.36
N LEU A 74 -17.80 10.63 8.71
CA LEU A 74 -17.69 10.16 10.09
C LEU A 74 -16.36 10.62 10.70
N TYR A 75 -16.31 10.73 12.04
CA TYR A 75 -15.03 10.81 12.73
C TYR A 75 -14.15 9.61 12.38
N GLU A 76 -12.83 9.80 12.32
CA GLU A 76 -11.86 8.76 11.94
C GLU A 76 -12.06 7.45 12.76
N ALA A 77 -12.40 7.60 14.05
CA ALA A 77 -12.72 6.50 14.95
C ALA A 77 -13.89 5.63 14.46
N ASP A 78 -15.01 6.26 14.06
CA ASP A 78 -16.21 5.56 13.60
C ASP A 78 -16.03 5.05 12.16
N PHE A 79 -15.34 5.83 11.32
CA PHE A 79 -14.98 5.43 9.96
C PHE A 79 -14.23 4.10 9.93
N PHE A 80 -13.12 3.98 10.67
CA PHE A 80 -12.36 2.73 10.71
C PHE A 80 -13.06 1.62 11.49
N LYS A 81 -13.98 1.95 12.39
CA LYS A 81 -14.82 0.96 13.07
C LYS A 81 -15.78 0.29 12.10
N GLU A 82 -16.44 1.03 11.21
CA GLU A 82 -17.30 0.43 10.17
C GLU A 82 -16.49 -0.43 9.20
N ILE A 83 -15.33 0.06 8.75
CA ILE A 83 -14.41 -0.70 7.88
C ILE A 83 -13.94 -2.00 8.55
N SER A 84 -13.61 -1.94 9.84
CA SER A 84 -13.19 -3.12 10.62
C SER A 84 -14.28 -4.17 10.73
N LYS A 85 -15.56 -3.79 10.87
CA LYS A 85 -16.68 -4.75 10.89
C LYS A 85 -16.75 -5.56 9.60
N GLU A 86 -16.53 -4.92 8.45
CA GLU A 86 -16.56 -5.61 7.17
C GLU A 86 -15.33 -6.51 6.97
N PHE A 87 -14.13 -6.01 7.24
CA PHE A 87 -12.92 -6.81 7.07
C PHE A 87 -12.75 -7.95 8.08
N SER A 88 -13.35 -7.85 9.26
CA SER A 88 -13.20 -8.86 10.33
C SER A 88 -14.18 -10.03 10.22
N GLN A 89 -15.14 -10.01 9.28
CA GLN A 89 -16.05 -11.12 9.06
C GLN A 89 -15.27 -12.41 8.74
N PRO A 90 -15.55 -13.55 9.40
CA PRO A 90 -14.81 -14.80 9.18
C PRO A 90 -14.84 -15.31 7.74
N GLY A 91 -13.67 -15.70 7.22
CA GLY A 91 -13.51 -16.21 5.86
C GLY A 91 -13.45 -15.12 4.78
N THR A 92 -13.17 -13.87 5.16
CA THR A 92 -13.06 -12.74 4.23
C THR A 92 -11.67 -12.67 3.59
N CYS A 93 -11.62 -12.60 2.26
CA CYS A 93 -10.44 -12.20 1.51
C CYS A 93 -10.59 -10.73 1.10
N GLY A 94 -9.84 -9.82 1.73
CA GLY A 94 -9.81 -8.41 1.33
C GLY A 94 -9.06 -8.24 0.01
N VAL A 95 -9.67 -7.61 -0.99
CA VAL A 95 -9.10 -7.45 -2.34
C VAL A 95 -9.28 -6.02 -2.81
N GLY A 96 -8.35 -5.52 -3.61
CA GLY A 96 -8.46 -4.24 -4.32
C GLY A 96 -7.52 -4.23 -5.53
N TYR A 97 -7.27 -3.05 -6.08
CA TYR A 97 -6.36 -2.86 -7.21
C TYR A 97 -5.15 -2.03 -6.78
N ASN A 98 -3.98 -2.66 -6.62
CA ASN A 98 -2.79 -2.10 -5.97
C ASN A 98 -2.93 -1.85 -4.45
N SER A 99 -3.92 -2.49 -3.82
CA SER A 99 -4.29 -2.30 -2.41
C SER A 99 -3.24 -2.75 -1.40
N LEU A 100 -2.51 -3.84 -1.66
CA LEU A 100 -1.49 -4.37 -0.72
C LEU A 100 -0.33 -3.38 -0.47
N ARG A 101 -0.17 -2.39 -1.35
CA ARG A 101 0.91 -1.40 -1.31
C ARG A 101 0.41 0.02 -1.01
N PHE A 102 -0.91 0.23 -0.93
CA PHE A 102 -1.53 1.54 -0.72
C PHE A 102 -2.66 1.46 0.30
N ASP A 103 -3.85 1.00 -0.09
CA ASP A 103 -5.07 0.93 0.72
C ASP A 103 -4.91 0.14 2.02
N ASP A 104 -4.19 -0.97 1.97
CA ASP A 104 -3.92 -1.78 3.16
C ASP A 104 -2.99 -1.07 4.14
N GLU A 105 -2.09 -0.22 3.66
CA GLU A 105 -1.24 0.60 4.52
C GLU A 105 -2.06 1.72 5.16
N PHE A 106 -2.99 2.37 4.43
CA PHE A 106 -3.97 3.30 5.01
C PHE A 106 -4.85 2.61 6.05
N THR A 107 -5.32 1.39 5.78
CA THR A 107 -6.08 0.58 6.73
C THR A 107 -5.26 0.28 7.99
N ARG A 108 -4.00 -0.12 7.85
CA ARG A 108 -3.13 -0.45 8.99
C ARG A 108 -2.84 0.77 9.86
N TYR A 109 -2.44 1.88 9.25
CA TYR A 109 -2.15 3.12 9.97
C TYR A 109 -3.43 3.72 10.57
N GLY A 110 -4.55 3.66 9.86
CA GLY A 110 -5.87 4.05 10.36
C GLY A 110 -6.29 3.23 11.58
N PHE A 111 -6.21 1.89 11.49
CA PHE A 111 -6.51 1.00 12.61
C PHE A 111 -5.57 1.27 13.79
N TYR A 112 -4.28 1.45 13.54
CA TYR A 112 -3.29 1.75 14.56
C TYR A 112 -3.60 3.04 15.34
N ARG A 113 -3.87 4.14 14.63
CA ARG A 113 -4.26 5.42 15.26
C ARG A 113 -5.58 5.33 16.03
N ASN A 114 -6.47 4.44 15.59
CA ASN A 114 -7.81 4.26 16.16
C ASN A 114 -7.89 3.01 17.05
N PHE A 115 -6.75 2.52 17.56
CA PHE A 115 -6.66 1.43 18.53
C PHE A 115 -7.22 0.07 18.07
N ILE A 116 -7.52 -0.12 16.80
CA ILE A 116 -7.89 -1.41 16.20
C ILE A 116 -6.60 -2.20 15.91
N ASP A 117 -6.61 -3.53 16.03
CA ASP A 117 -5.43 -4.33 15.65
C ASP A 117 -5.15 -4.19 14.14
N PRO A 118 -3.98 -3.65 13.72
CA PRO A 118 -3.72 -3.35 12.31
C PRO A 118 -3.65 -4.59 11.40
N TYR A 119 -3.41 -5.77 11.98
CA TYR A 119 -3.06 -6.97 11.23
C TYR A 119 -4.07 -8.10 11.40
N ALA A 120 -4.87 -8.11 12.48
CA ALA A 120 -5.80 -9.19 12.80
C ALA A 120 -6.72 -9.57 11.63
N ARG A 121 -7.31 -8.57 10.95
CA ARG A 121 -8.19 -8.76 9.79
C ARG A 121 -7.55 -9.50 8.62
N GLU A 122 -6.21 -9.53 8.56
CA GLU A 122 -5.45 -10.10 7.44
C GLU A 122 -5.25 -11.61 7.53
N TRP A 123 -5.55 -12.23 8.69
CA TRP A 123 -5.26 -13.65 8.94
C TRP A 123 -6.16 -14.35 9.96
N GLN A 124 -6.76 -13.63 10.92
CA GLN A 124 -7.63 -14.24 11.92
C GLN A 124 -8.91 -14.78 11.28
N ASN A 125 -9.51 -15.81 11.89
CA ASN A 125 -10.79 -16.38 11.46
C ASN A 125 -10.82 -16.88 10.00
N GLY A 126 -9.66 -17.28 9.47
CA GLY A 126 -9.54 -17.73 8.08
C GLY A 126 -9.51 -16.59 7.05
N ASN A 127 -9.34 -15.34 7.50
CA ASN A 127 -9.23 -14.20 6.61
C ASN A 127 -7.91 -14.18 5.86
N SER A 128 -7.88 -13.45 4.76
CA SER A 128 -6.71 -13.28 3.90
C SER A 128 -6.77 -11.95 3.16
N ARG A 129 -5.72 -11.63 2.40
CA ARG A 129 -5.69 -10.47 1.51
C ARG A 129 -5.18 -10.86 0.13
N TRP A 130 -5.57 -10.12 -0.89
CA TRP A 130 -5.16 -10.33 -2.27
C TRP A 130 -5.17 -8.99 -3.04
N ASP A 131 -4.55 -8.95 -4.21
CA ASP A 131 -4.41 -7.74 -5.02
C ASP A 131 -4.43 -8.11 -6.50
N LEU A 132 -5.30 -7.46 -7.26
CA LEU A 132 -5.53 -7.79 -8.65
C LEU A 132 -4.43 -7.26 -9.59
N ILE A 133 -3.70 -6.19 -9.22
CA ILE A 133 -2.72 -5.54 -10.12
C ILE A 133 -1.66 -6.52 -10.66
N ASP A 134 -1.09 -7.37 -9.80
CA ASP A 134 -0.05 -8.32 -10.20
C ASP A 134 -0.64 -9.57 -10.89
N VAL A 135 -1.93 -9.85 -10.68
CA VAL A 135 -2.68 -10.85 -11.46
C VAL A 135 -2.86 -10.36 -12.90
N MET A 136 -3.23 -9.09 -13.08
CA MET A 136 -3.35 -8.47 -14.41
C MET A 136 -2.00 -8.49 -15.14
N ARG A 137 -0.91 -8.14 -14.45
CA ARG A 137 0.45 -8.18 -15.02
C ARG A 137 0.86 -9.58 -15.46
N LEU A 138 0.64 -10.61 -14.63
CA LEU A 138 0.96 -11.99 -15.03
C LEU A 138 0.10 -12.45 -16.21
N THR A 139 -1.18 -12.07 -16.21
CA THR A 139 -2.11 -12.40 -17.30
C THR A 139 -1.61 -11.80 -18.61
N ARG A 140 -1.29 -10.50 -18.65
CA ARG A 140 -0.70 -9.88 -19.85
C ARG A 140 0.60 -10.54 -20.29
N ALA A 141 1.47 -10.84 -19.32
CA ALA A 141 2.81 -11.33 -19.60
C ALA A 141 2.81 -12.76 -20.17
N LEU A 142 1.94 -13.63 -19.68
CA LEU A 142 2.00 -15.06 -19.99
C LEU A 142 0.78 -15.61 -20.71
N ARG A 143 -0.42 -15.06 -20.46
CA ARG A 143 -1.70 -15.58 -20.99
C ARG A 143 -2.63 -14.42 -21.38
N PRO A 144 -2.21 -13.57 -22.34
CA PRO A 144 -2.94 -12.35 -22.67
C PRO A 144 -4.27 -12.61 -23.40
N GLU A 145 -4.49 -13.81 -23.91
CA GLU A 145 -5.61 -14.11 -24.80
C GLU A 145 -6.96 -13.90 -24.11
N GLY A 146 -7.88 -13.23 -24.81
CA GLY A 146 -9.23 -12.94 -24.35
C GLY A 146 -9.40 -11.64 -23.57
N ILE A 147 -8.33 -10.85 -23.40
CA ILE A 147 -8.37 -9.54 -22.76
C ILE A 147 -7.67 -8.55 -23.69
N GLU A 148 -8.27 -7.38 -23.88
CA GLU A 148 -7.67 -6.27 -24.61
C GLU A 148 -6.70 -5.51 -23.70
N TRP A 149 -5.49 -5.29 -24.19
CA TRP A 149 -4.41 -4.73 -23.39
C TRP A 149 -3.98 -3.38 -23.96
N PRO A 150 -4.44 -2.25 -23.38
CA PRO A 150 -4.10 -0.93 -23.86
C PRO A 150 -2.63 -0.62 -23.65
N GLU A 151 -2.07 0.19 -24.53
CA GLU A 151 -0.69 0.66 -24.46
C GLU A 151 -0.65 2.15 -24.09
N ARG A 152 0.33 2.56 -23.28
CA ARG A 152 0.58 3.98 -23.00
C ARG A 152 1.53 4.61 -24.04
N GLU A 153 2.43 3.79 -24.55
CA GLU A 153 3.44 4.07 -25.56
C GLU A 153 3.56 2.79 -26.42
N PRO A 154 3.94 2.87 -27.70
CA PRO A 154 4.06 1.69 -28.55
C PRO A 154 4.88 0.56 -27.89
N GLY A 155 4.24 -0.59 -27.69
CA GLY A 155 4.84 -1.77 -27.05
C GLY A 155 4.94 -1.72 -25.52
N VAL A 156 4.38 -0.70 -24.86
CA VAL A 156 4.40 -0.56 -23.39
C VAL A 156 2.97 -0.65 -22.83
N PRO A 157 2.59 -1.78 -22.20
CA PRO A 157 1.26 -1.97 -21.67
C PRO A 157 0.95 -1.01 -20.52
N SER A 158 -0.30 -0.54 -20.48
CA SER A 158 -0.85 0.22 -19.36
C SER A 158 -1.63 -0.71 -18.43
N PHE A 159 -1.38 -0.57 -17.13
CA PHE A 159 -2.13 -1.25 -16.07
C PHE A 159 -2.91 -0.25 -15.20
N ARG A 160 -3.27 0.91 -15.76
CA ARG A 160 -4.19 1.83 -15.10
C ARG A 160 -5.62 1.31 -15.27
N LEU A 161 -6.40 1.30 -14.19
CA LEU A 161 -7.69 0.63 -14.14
C LEU A 161 -8.69 1.28 -15.12
N GLU A 162 -8.72 2.60 -15.18
CA GLU A 162 -9.54 3.40 -16.08
C GLU A 162 -9.23 3.13 -17.57
N ILE A 163 -7.96 2.93 -17.92
CA ILE A 163 -7.56 2.63 -19.30
C ILE A 163 -7.87 1.17 -19.65
N LEU A 164 -7.63 0.23 -18.73
CA LEU A 164 -7.92 -1.19 -18.93
C LEU A 164 -9.42 -1.47 -19.09
N THR A 165 -10.25 -0.87 -18.24
CA THR A 165 -11.70 -1.03 -18.27
C THR A 165 -12.29 -0.47 -19.55
N ALA A 166 -11.87 0.73 -19.97
CA ALA A 166 -12.27 1.32 -21.25
C ALA A 166 -11.88 0.45 -22.46
N ALA A 167 -10.70 -0.16 -22.45
CA ALA A 167 -10.26 -1.05 -23.54
C ALA A 167 -11.05 -2.36 -23.64
N ASN A 168 -11.74 -2.76 -22.56
CA ASN A 168 -12.50 -4.02 -22.49
C ASN A 168 -14.02 -3.78 -22.38
N ASP A 169 -14.51 -2.62 -22.80
CA ASP A 169 -15.94 -2.24 -22.78
C ASP A 169 -16.61 -2.38 -21.40
N ILE A 170 -15.84 -2.18 -20.32
CA ILE A 170 -16.34 -2.19 -18.94
C ILE A 170 -16.66 -0.75 -18.53
N SER A 171 -17.89 -0.51 -18.09
CA SER A 171 -18.33 0.81 -17.62
C SER A 171 -17.51 1.27 -16.42
N HIS A 172 -17.04 2.52 -16.49
CA HIS A 172 -16.29 3.19 -15.45
C HIS A 172 -16.81 4.63 -15.33
N GLU A 173 -17.99 4.78 -14.72
CA GLU A 173 -18.82 6.00 -14.82
C GLU A 173 -18.19 7.25 -14.17
N ALA A 174 -17.39 7.08 -13.11
CA ALA A 174 -16.60 8.13 -12.49
C ALA A 174 -15.27 7.53 -12.01
N ALA A 175 -14.21 7.65 -12.82
CA ALA A 175 -12.86 7.28 -12.37
C ALA A 175 -12.48 8.15 -11.17
N HIS A 176 -11.85 7.56 -10.15
CA HIS A 176 -11.52 8.22 -8.87
C HIS A 176 -12.77 8.53 -7.99
N ASP A 177 -13.83 7.73 -8.16
CA ASP A 177 -14.81 7.45 -7.12
C ASP A 177 -14.55 6.03 -6.62
N ALA A 178 -14.27 5.90 -5.32
CA ALA A 178 -13.89 4.62 -4.72
C ALA A 178 -14.87 3.48 -5.03
N LEU A 179 -16.18 3.74 -5.14
CA LEU A 179 -17.16 2.68 -5.44
C LEU A 179 -17.09 2.26 -6.92
N SER A 180 -16.89 3.22 -7.83
CA SER A 180 -16.68 2.94 -9.25
C SER A 180 -15.44 2.08 -9.46
N ASP A 181 -14.33 2.42 -8.81
CA ASP A 181 -13.08 1.65 -8.86
C ASP A 181 -13.24 0.23 -8.26
N VAL A 182 -14.04 0.07 -7.22
CA VAL A 182 -14.41 -1.24 -6.67
C VAL A 182 -15.17 -2.10 -7.69
N TYR A 183 -16.18 -1.55 -8.37
CA TYR A 183 -16.91 -2.29 -9.40
C TYR A 183 -16.03 -2.64 -10.60
N ALA A 184 -15.24 -1.67 -11.08
CA ALA A 184 -14.27 -1.87 -12.14
C ALA A 184 -13.28 -3.01 -11.81
N THR A 185 -12.78 -3.05 -10.57
CA THR A 185 -11.90 -4.13 -10.09
C THR A 185 -12.60 -5.50 -10.11
N ILE A 186 -13.86 -5.58 -9.71
CA ILE A 186 -14.65 -6.83 -9.76
C ILE A 186 -14.84 -7.31 -11.19
N GLU A 187 -15.18 -6.41 -12.13
CA GLU A 187 -15.37 -6.77 -13.53
C GLU A 187 -14.07 -7.23 -14.20
N MET A 188 -12.94 -6.59 -13.89
CA MET A 188 -11.63 -7.07 -14.35
C MET A 188 -11.31 -8.46 -13.77
N ALA A 189 -11.64 -8.72 -12.51
CA ALA A 189 -11.47 -10.04 -11.91
C ALA A 189 -12.35 -11.10 -12.59
N LYS A 190 -13.60 -10.76 -12.94
CA LYS A 190 -14.49 -11.64 -13.72
C LYS A 190 -13.91 -11.93 -15.09
N LEU A 191 -13.39 -10.93 -15.77
CA LEU A 191 -12.78 -11.07 -17.10
C LEU A 191 -11.62 -12.07 -17.07
N VAL A 192 -10.69 -11.92 -16.11
CA VAL A 192 -9.59 -12.87 -15.91
C VAL A 192 -10.11 -14.26 -15.54
N LYS A 193 -11.12 -14.36 -14.67
CA LYS A 193 -11.70 -15.66 -14.26
C LYS A 193 -12.36 -16.39 -15.43
N VAL A 194 -13.00 -15.67 -16.36
CA VAL A 194 -13.65 -16.24 -17.55
C VAL A 194 -12.63 -16.70 -18.59
N HIS A 195 -11.67 -15.83 -18.95
CA HIS A 195 -10.73 -16.13 -20.03
C HIS A 195 -9.54 -16.97 -19.57
N GLN A 196 -9.10 -16.82 -18.32
CA GLN A 196 -7.91 -17.46 -17.77
C GLN A 196 -8.18 -18.11 -16.39
N PRO A 197 -9.16 -19.01 -16.24
CA PRO A 197 -9.61 -19.55 -14.95
C PRO A 197 -8.51 -20.24 -14.14
N LYS A 198 -7.63 -21.00 -14.82
CA LYS A 198 -6.50 -21.68 -14.15
C LYS A 198 -5.46 -20.70 -13.61
N LEU A 199 -5.20 -19.60 -14.33
CA LEU A 199 -4.29 -18.56 -13.87
C LEU A 199 -4.89 -17.81 -12.68
N PHE A 200 -6.19 -17.49 -12.73
CA PHE A 200 -6.91 -16.86 -11.64
C PHE A 200 -6.82 -17.70 -10.36
N GLU A 201 -7.16 -18.99 -10.44
CA GLU A 201 -7.08 -19.93 -9.29
C GLU A 201 -5.64 -20.06 -8.77
N PHE A 202 -4.67 -20.17 -9.68
CA PHE A 202 -3.26 -20.24 -9.34
C PHE A 202 -2.81 -19.00 -8.55
N CYS A 203 -3.10 -17.80 -9.05
CA CYS A 203 -2.73 -16.56 -8.37
C CYS A 203 -3.47 -16.37 -7.05
N LEU A 204 -4.74 -16.78 -6.99
CA LEU A 204 -5.54 -16.73 -5.78
C LEU A 204 -4.90 -17.62 -4.70
N ASN A 205 -4.39 -18.79 -5.05
CA ASN A 205 -3.69 -19.68 -4.11
C ASN A 205 -2.37 -19.08 -3.58
N LEU A 206 -1.64 -18.30 -4.40
CA LEU A 206 -0.41 -17.62 -3.98
C LEU A 206 -0.61 -16.53 -2.92
N ARG A 207 -1.85 -16.10 -2.66
CA ARG A 207 -2.16 -15.23 -1.51
C ARG A 207 -1.78 -15.86 -0.17
N ASN A 208 -1.75 -17.20 -0.11
CA ASN A 208 -1.26 -17.92 1.05
C ASN A 208 0.27 -17.93 1.05
N LYS A 209 0.88 -17.33 2.08
CA LYS A 209 2.34 -17.23 2.22
C LYS A 209 3.06 -18.58 2.19
N VAL A 210 2.42 -19.67 2.64
CA VAL A 210 3.01 -21.02 2.61
C VAL A 210 3.11 -21.53 1.17
N GLU A 211 2.11 -21.25 0.34
CA GLU A 211 2.13 -21.58 -1.09
C GLU A 211 3.17 -20.74 -1.83
N ALA A 212 3.20 -19.43 -1.59
CA ALA A 212 4.21 -18.54 -2.18
C ALA A 212 5.65 -18.95 -1.80
N ALA A 213 5.88 -19.33 -0.54
CA ALA A 213 7.21 -19.72 -0.05
C ALA A 213 7.79 -20.96 -0.76
N LYS A 214 6.96 -21.84 -1.35
CA LYS A 214 7.43 -23.02 -2.11
C LYS A 214 8.27 -22.63 -3.32
N TYR A 215 8.02 -21.47 -3.92
CA TYR A 215 8.75 -20.94 -5.07
C TYR A 215 10.07 -20.27 -4.70
N LEU A 216 10.25 -19.91 -3.42
CA LEU A 216 11.40 -19.15 -2.94
C LEU A 216 12.28 -19.99 -1.99
N ASN A 217 12.41 -21.28 -2.27
CA ASN A 217 13.19 -22.19 -1.44
C ASN A 217 14.70 -21.94 -1.60
N VAL A 218 15.27 -21.20 -0.65
CA VAL A 218 16.70 -20.87 -0.60
C VAL A 218 17.62 -22.07 -0.37
N ASN A 219 17.10 -23.24 0.04
CA ASN A 219 17.90 -24.44 0.27
C ASN A 219 18.02 -25.33 -0.97
N GLN A 220 17.02 -25.25 -1.85
CA GLN A 220 17.03 -25.90 -3.17
C GLN A 220 16.66 -24.83 -4.21
N PRO A 221 17.53 -23.82 -4.40
CA PRO A 221 17.22 -22.68 -5.23
C PRO A 221 17.00 -23.13 -6.68
N LYS A 222 15.93 -22.63 -7.28
CA LYS A 222 15.59 -22.85 -8.68
C LYS A 222 15.07 -21.53 -9.26
N PRO A 223 15.35 -21.23 -10.54
CA PRO A 223 14.74 -20.09 -11.21
C PRO A 223 13.22 -20.17 -11.19
N VAL A 224 12.57 -19.05 -10.89
CA VAL A 224 11.11 -18.86 -10.95
C VAL A 224 10.82 -17.52 -11.61
N LEU A 225 9.68 -17.39 -12.27
CA LEU A 225 9.23 -16.09 -12.78
C LEU A 225 8.61 -15.31 -11.63
N HIS A 226 8.95 -14.03 -11.52
CA HIS A 226 8.36 -13.09 -10.58
C HIS A 226 7.78 -11.89 -11.31
N VAL A 227 6.53 -11.55 -10.96
CA VAL A 227 5.87 -10.34 -11.45
C VAL A 227 5.96 -9.24 -10.40
N SER A 228 6.34 -8.04 -10.83
CA SER A 228 6.52 -6.90 -9.92
C SER A 228 6.53 -5.57 -10.66
N ARG A 229 5.92 -4.53 -10.06
CA ARG A 229 5.99 -3.13 -10.54
C ARG A 229 7.40 -2.57 -10.69
N MET A 230 8.37 -3.15 -9.97
CA MET A 230 9.78 -2.73 -10.04
C MET A 230 10.45 -3.18 -11.35
N ILE A 231 9.82 -4.09 -12.08
CA ILE A 231 10.24 -4.51 -13.41
C ILE A 231 9.46 -3.64 -14.42
N PRO A 232 10.13 -2.96 -15.36
CA PRO A 232 9.47 -2.10 -16.33
C PRO A 232 8.31 -2.78 -17.08
N ALA A 233 7.25 -2.02 -17.37
CA ALA A 233 6.13 -2.53 -18.18
C ALA A 233 6.54 -2.91 -19.60
N SER A 234 7.55 -2.23 -20.17
CA SER A 234 8.20 -2.61 -21.44
C SER A 234 8.85 -4.00 -21.41
N LEU A 235 9.05 -4.56 -20.22
CA LEU A 235 9.56 -5.90 -19.97
C LEU A 235 8.48 -6.83 -19.38
N GLY A 236 7.20 -6.50 -19.60
CA GLY A 236 6.05 -7.28 -19.14
C GLY A 236 5.82 -7.28 -17.63
N CYS A 237 6.53 -6.42 -16.88
CA CYS A 237 6.60 -6.48 -15.43
C CYS A 237 7.02 -7.86 -14.87
N ILE A 238 7.72 -8.68 -15.67
CA ILE A 238 8.06 -10.06 -15.35
C ILE A 238 9.57 -10.30 -15.52
N SER A 239 10.15 -11.08 -14.60
CA SER A 239 11.56 -11.46 -14.68
C SER A 239 11.81 -12.83 -14.06
N PRO A 240 12.71 -13.65 -14.64
CA PRO A 240 13.23 -14.83 -13.96
C PRO A 240 14.12 -14.41 -12.77
N VAL A 241 13.84 -14.94 -11.60
CA VAL A 241 14.58 -14.66 -10.37
C VAL A 241 15.05 -15.94 -9.69
N LEU A 242 16.16 -15.86 -8.97
CA LEU A 242 16.68 -16.95 -8.13
C LEU A 242 16.61 -16.56 -6.65
N PRO A 243 16.02 -17.36 -5.75
CA PRO A 243 16.12 -17.13 -4.31
C PRO A 243 17.54 -17.41 -3.81
N VAL A 244 18.23 -16.36 -3.35
CA VAL A 244 19.65 -16.45 -2.96
C VAL A 244 19.85 -16.51 -1.44
N ALA A 245 19.04 -15.80 -0.66
CA ALA A 245 19.14 -15.80 0.80
C ALA A 245 17.82 -15.43 1.48
N PRO A 246 17.53 -15.95 2.69
CA PRO A 246 16.48 -15.39 3.52
C PRO A 246 16.91 -14.02 4.06
N HIS A 247 15.97 -13.10 4.28
CA HIS A 247 16.29 -11.84 4.93
C HIS A 247 16.64 -12.09 6.42
N PRO A 248 17.70 -11.46 6.98
CA PRO A 248 18.18 -11.75 8.34
C PRO A 248 17.19 -11.37 9.46
N THR A 249 16.46 -10.27 9.31
CA THR A 249 15.50 -9.78 10.33
C THR A 249 14.02 -10.01 9.95
N ASN A 250 13.64 -9.79 8.68
CA ASN A 250 12.28 -9.98 8.20
C ASN A 250 12.01 -11.42 7.73
N LYS A 251 11.36 -12.22 8.59
CA LYS A 251 11.00 -13.62 8.28
C LYS A 251 10.07 -13.81 7.08
N ASN A 252 9.36 -12.76 6.65
CA ASN A 252 8.49 -12.82 5.48
C ASN A 252 9.18 -12.32 4.20
N SER A 253 10.48 -12.01 4.23
CA SER A 253 11.22 -11.54 3.06
C SER A 253 12.27 -12.56 2.63
N VAL A 254 12.32 -12.84 1.32
CA VAL A 254 13.38 -13.61 0.67
C VAL A 254 14.09 -12.70 -0.31
N ILE A 255 15.41 -12.68 -0.23
CA ILE A 255 16.27 -11.95 -1.17
C ILE A 255 16.41 -12.81 -2.42
N VAL A 256 16.03 -12.24 -3.56
CA VAL A 256 16.14 -12.83 -4.88
C VAL A 256 17.10 -12.04 -5.75
N TYR A 257 17.70 -12.70 -6.73
CA TYR A 257 18.51 -12.07 -7.76
C TYR A 257 17.79 -12.14 -9.10
N ASP A 258 17.75 -11.04 -9.85
CA ASP A 258 17.19 -10.98 -11.20
C ASP A 258 18.18 -11.60 -12.20
N LEU A 259 17.78 -12.72 -12.81
CA LEU A 259 18.62 -13.53 -13.71
C LEU A 259 18.72 -12.95 -15.13
N ARG A 260 18.19 -11.75 -15.38
CA ARG A 260 18.48 -10.99 -16.61
C ARG A 260 19.84 -10.31 -16.57
N HIS A 261 20.41 -10.14 -15.38
CA HIS A 261 21.65 -9.41 -15.15
C HIS A 261 22.80 -10.36 -14.81
N ASP A 262 24.02 -9.95 -15.17
CA ASP A 262 25.24 -10.70 -14.89
C ASP A 262 25.56 -10.67 -13.38
N PRO A 263 25.66 -11.84 -12.70
CA PRO A 263 25.89 -11.91 -11.27
C PRO A 263 27.36 -11.71 -10.86
N SER A 264 28.29 -11.48 -11.79
CA SER A 264 29.73 -11.36 -11.52
C SER A 264 30.02 -10.32 -10.44
N ASP A 265 29.39 -9.15 -10.48
CA ASP A 265 29.58 -8.10 -9.48
C ASP A 265 29.06 -8.51 -8.10
N LEU A 266 27.93 -9.22 -8.02
CA LEU A 266 27.42 -9.75 -6.74
C LEU A 266 28.40 -10.76 -6.13
N ILE A 267 29.01 -11.60 -6.98
CA ILE A 267 29.93 -12.66 -6.57
C ILE A 267 31.26 -12.05 -6.12
N ASN A 268 31.82 -11.15 -6.90
CA ASN A 268 33.21 -10.70 -6.76
C ASN A 268 33.39 -9.47 -5.86
N LEU A 269 32.43 -8.53 -5.84
CA LEU A 269 32.56 -7.31 -5.02
C LEU A 269 32.42 -7.62 -3.53
N ASP A 270 33.03 -6.77 -2.71
CA ASP A 270 32.85 -6.81 -1.27
C ASP A 270 31.51 -6.20 -0.81
N ILE A 271 31.23 -6.28 0.49
CA ILE A 271 29.95 -5.83 1.04
C ILE A 271 29.79 -4.30 0.94
N ASP A 272 30.87 -3.55 1.15
CA ASP A 272 30.81 -2.09 1.20
C ASP A 272 30.65 -1.53 -0.24
N GLU A 273 31.27 -2.17 -1.23
CA GLU A 273 31.06 -1.88 -2.66
C GLU A 273 29.63 -2.18 -3.12
N ILE A 274 29.06 -3.31 -2.68
CA ILE A 274 27.66 -3.65 -2.99
C ILE A 274 26.70 -2.67 -2.32
N GLU A 275 26.97 -2.28 -1.07
CA GLU A 275 26.15 -1.32 -0.32
C GLU A 275 26.10 0.04 -1.02
N ALA A 276 27.26 0.53 -1.49
CA ALA A 276 27.37 1.78 -2.23
C ALA A 276 26.57 1.80 -3.55
N ARG A 277 26.19 0.63 -4.09
CA ARG A 277 25.38 0.53 -5.32
C ARG A 277 23.91 0.22 -5.06
N LEU A 278 23.59 -0.44 -3.95
CA LEU A 278 22.23 -0.94 -3.68
C LEU A 278 21.32 0.14 -3.06
N PHE A 279 21.88 1.01 -2.20
CA PHE A 279 21.12 1.96 -1.40
C PHE A 279 21.25 3.43 -1.85
N VAL A 280 22.08 3.69 -2.86
CA VAL A 280 22.20 5.00 -3.49
C VAL A 280 21.09 5.16 -4.53
N SER A 281 20.54 6.36 -4.70
CA SER A 281 19.51 6.62 -5.71
C SER A 281 20.07 6.38 -7.11
N LYS A 282 19.23 6.09 -8.12
CA LYS A 282 19.71 5.86 -9.49
C LYS A 282 20.47 7.07 -10.04
N ASP A 283 20.02 8.28 -9.69
CA ASP A 283 20.58 9.54 -10.18
C ASP A 283 21.93 9.87 -9.53
N ASP A 284 22.22 9.27 -8.37
CA ASP A 284 23.48 9.44 -7.63
C ASP A 284 24.48 8.30 -7.90
N LEU A 285 24.14 7.32 -8.74
CA LEU A 285 25.09 6.26 -9.11
C LEU A 285 26.17 6.82 -10.06
N PRO A 286 27.46 6.47 -9.86
CA PRO A 286 28.51 6.88 -10.78
C PRO A 286 28.24 6.42 -12.22
N GLU A 287 28.59 7.25 -13.19
CA GLU A 287 28.40 6.96 -14.61
C GLU A 287 29.05 5.61 -15.00
N GLY A 288 28.28 4.74 -15.66
CA GLY A 288 28.73 3.38 -16.02
C GLY A 288 28.62 2.33 -14.91
N THR A 289 28.13 2.68 -13.72
CA THR A 289 27.91 1.71 -12.63
C THR A 289 26.46 1.23 -12.62
N GLU A 290 26.27 -0.09 -12.73
CA GLU A 290 24.94 -0.70 -12.60
C GLU A 290 24.62 -1.06 -11.15
N ARG A 291 23.34 -0.89 -10.78
CA ARG A 291 22.82 -1.36 -9.49
C ARG A 291 22.84 -2.89 -9.46
N ILE A 292 23.31 -3.45 -8.35
CA ILE A 292 23.25 -4.90 -8.13
C ILE A 292 21.78 -5.34 -8.14
N ALA A 293 21.45 -6.31 -8.99
CA ALA A 293 20.08 -6.74 -9.29
C ALA A 293 19.44 -7.62 -8.19
N LEU A 294 19.63 -7.24 -6.92
CA LEU A 294 18.99 -7.83 -5.76
C LEU A 294 17.62 -7.19 -5.51
N LYS A 295 16.67 -8.02 -5.11
CA LYS A 295 15.33 -7.58 -4.74
C LYS A 295 14.81 -8.41 -3.57
N GLU A 296 14.03 -7.79 -2.70
CA GLU A 296 13.23 -8.51 -1.70
C GLU A 296 11.87 -8.93 -2.27
N VAL A 297 11.48 -10.18 -2.00
CA VAL A 297 10.13 -10.71 -2.26
C VAL A 297 9.47 -11.04 -0.92
N HIS A 298 8.37 -10.35 -0.64
CA HIS A 298 7.62 -10.47 0.61
C HIS A 298 6.51 -11.51 0.48
N ILE A 299 6.67 -12.69 1.09
CA ILE A 299 5.70 -13.81 0.97
C ILE A 299 4.33 -13.52 1.59
N ASN A 300 4.23 -12.53 2.48
CA ASN A 300 2.98 -12.09 3.10
C ASN A 300 2.26 -10.97 2.34
N LYS A 301 2.76 -10.58 1.15
CA LYS A 301 2.15 -9.59 0.25
C LYS A 301 1.70 -10.23 -1.07
N ALA A 302 1.17 -11.46 -1.00
CA ALA A 302 0.66 -12.25 -2.13
C ALA A 302 1.52 -12.15 -3.41
N PRO A 303 2.85 -12.41 -3.34
CA PRO A 303 3.72 -12.19 -4.48
C PRO A 303 3.37 -13.15 -5.61
N VAL A 304 3.20 -12.61 -6.81
CA VAL A 304 2.92 -13.41 -8.00
C VAL A 304 4.22 -14.03 -8.51
N LEU A 305 4.27 -15.36 -8.42
CA LEU A 305 5.41 -16.22 -8.70
C LEU A 305 4.94 -17.40 -9.55
N SER A 306 5.69 -17.82 -10.54
CA SER A 306 5.32 -19.01 -11.34
C SER A 306 6.55 -19.82 -11.75
N PRO A 307 6.39 -21.13 -12.06
CA PRO A 307 7.47 -21.93 -12.60
C PRO A 307 8.00 -21.36 -13.92
N MET A 308 9.30 -21.51 -14.19
CA MET A 308 9.88 -21.16 -15.49
C MET A 308 9.18 -21.88 -16.66
N SER A 309 8.63 -23.08 -16.45
CA SER A 309 7.90 -23.83 -17.48
C SER A 309 6.59 -23.17 -17.94
N THR A 310 6.15 -22.09 -17.28
CA THR A 310 4.99 -21.31 -17.72
C THR A 310 5.33 -20.26 -18.79
N LEU A 311 6.62 -19.93 -18.93
CA LEU A 311 7.16 -19.04 -19.96
C LEU A 311 7.16 -19.78 -21.31
N THR A 312 6.44 -19.27 -22.29
CA THR A 312 6.47 -19.77 -23.68
C THR A 312 7.65 -19.14 -24.43
N GLU A 313 8.07 -19.74 -25.55
CA GLU A 313 9.10 -19.16 -26.42
C GLU A 313 8.69 -17.76 -26.89
N THR A 314 7.43 -17.58 -27.31
CA THR A 314 6.88 -16.28 -27.70
C THR A 314 6.96 -15.24 -26.59
N ALA A 315 6.61 -15.61 -25.35
CA ALA A 315 6.71 -14.69 -24.22
C ALA A 315 8.18 -14.41 -23.83
N ALA A 316 9.06 -15.40 -23.96
CA ALA A 316 10.50 -15.20 -23.74
C ALA A 316 11.08 -14.18 -24.74
N ASP A 317 10.70 -14.28 -26.01
CA ASP A 317 11.10 -13.35 -27.06
C ASP A 317 10.52 -11.94 -26.82
N GLU A 318 9.20 -11.84 -26.55
CA GLU A 318 8.49 -10.58 -26.29
C GLU A 318 9.10 -9.82 -25.12
N TRP A 319 9.45 -10.52 -24.02
CA TRP A 319 9.99 -9.89 -22.81
C TRP A 319 11.52 -9.89 -22.74
N HIS A 320 12.19 -10.29 -23.81
CA HIS A 320 13.65 -10.35 -23.91
C HIS A 320 14.31 -11.17 -22.79
N ILE A 321 13.80 -12.38 -22.57
CA ILE A 321 14.30 -13.34 -21.59
C ILE A 321 15.12 -14.42 -22.32
N ASP A 322 16.45 -14.30 -22.25
CA ASP A 322 17.36 -15.33 -22.75
C ASP A 322 17.43 -16.50 -21.75
N THR A 323 16.68 -17.57 -22.04
CA THR A 323 16.59 -18.73 -21.15
C THR A 323 17.91 -19.47 -20.97
N GLN A 324 18.84 -19.40 -21.94
CA GLN A 324 20.15 -19.99 -21.80
C GLN A 324 20.98 -19.21 -20.77
N ARG A 325 21.05 -17.88 -20.91
CA ARG A 325 21.75 -17.02 -19.93
C ARG A 325 21.16 -17.12 -18.54
N VAL A 326 19.82 -17.16 -18.43
CA VAL A 326 19.13 -17.36 -17.14
C VAL A 326 19.62 -18.64 -16.45
N ASN A 327 19.74 -19.74 -17.20
CA ASN A 327 20.27 -20.98 -16.66
C ASN A 327 21.75 -20.83 -16.28
N GLU A 328 22.59 -20.24 -17.12
CA GLU A 328 24.02 -20.03 -16.84
C GLU A 328 24.24 -19.21 -15.55
N TYR A 329 23.58 -18.05 -15.43
CA TYR A 329 23.67 -17.19 -14.25
C TYR A 329 23.11 -17.87 -12.99
N ALA A 330 22.04 -18.66 -13.12
CA ALA A 330 21.54 -19.45 -12.01
C ALA A 330 22.60 -20.48 -11.54
N HIS A 331 23.29 -21.16 -12.45
CA HIS A 331 24.35 -22.11 -12.07
C HIS A 331 25.50 -21.42 -11.33
N TRP A 332 25.92 -20.22 -11.78
CA TRP A 332 26.99 -19.47 -11.11
C TRP A 332 26.61 -19.08 -9.68
N LEU A 333 25.39 -18.56 -9.49
CA LEU A 333 24.89 -18.19 -8.15
C LEU A 333 24.70 -19.41 -7.23
N ILE A 334 24.27 -20.55 -7.78
CA ILE A 334 24.11 -21.80 -7.02
C ILE A 334 25.46 -22.35 -6.57
N ALA A 335 26.50 -22.25 -7.41
CA ALA A 335 27.85 -22.66 -7.04
C ALA A 335 28.39 -21.85 -5.84
N GLU A 336 28.02 -20.58 -5.75
CA GLU A 336 28.43 -19.65 -4.68
C GLU A 336 27.39 -19.50 -3.55
N GLN A 337 26.40 -20.39 -3.46
CA GLN A 337 25.25 -20.23 -2.56
C GLN A 337 25.64 -20.03 -1.08
N HIS A 338 26.66 -20.74 -0.58
CA HIS A 338 27.09 -20.63 0.81
C HIS A 338 27.77 -19.28 1.10
N SER A 339 28.65 -18.81 0.22
CA SER A 339 29.36 -17.53 0.36
C SER A 339 28.37 -16.36 0.24
N LEU A 340 27.45 -16.43 -0.73
CA LEU A 340 26.41 -15.43 -0.94
C LEU A 340 25.45 -15.30 0.24
N LYS A 341 24.98 -16.40 0.83
CA LYS A 341 24.10 -16.33 2.02
C LYS A 341 24.74 -15.57 3.18
N GLN A 342 26.03 -15.81 3.44
CA GLN A 342 26.75 -15.10 4.50
C GLN A 342 26.96 -13.62 4.16
N LYS A 343 27.33 -13.33 2.90
CA LYS A 343 27.51 -11.96 2.40
C LYS A 343 26.22 -11.14 2.53
N LEU A 344 25.11 -11.68 2.02
CA LEU A 344 23.80 -11.04 2.04
C LEU A 344 23.22 -10.91 3.45
N SER A 345 23.43 -11.91 4.32
CA SER A 345 23.01 -11.80 5.73
C SER A 345 23.69 -10.62 6.43
N LYS A 346 24.97 -10.34 6.15
CA LYS A 346 25.67 -9.18 6.72
C LYS A 346 25.17 -7.87 6.13
N LEU A 347 25.04 -7.81 4.80
CA LEU A 347 24.56 -6.63 4.07
C LEU A 347 23.18 -6.17 4.58
N PHE A 348 22.21 -7.08 4.68
CA PHE A 348 20.83 -6.77 5.07
C PHE A 348 20.59 -6.70 6.59
N SER A 349 21.62 -6.89 7.42
CA SER A 349 21.49 -6.74 8.89
C SER A 349 21.75 -5.31 9.38
N LYS A 350 22.32 -4.44 8.54
CA LYS A 350 22.61 -3.04 8.90
C LYS A 350 21.28 -2.26 8.98
N LYS A 351 21.02 -1.56 10.09
CA LYS A 351 19.90 -0.60 10.18
C LYS A 351 20.30 0.66 9.41
N GLN A 352 19.52 1.01 8.38
CA GLN A 352 19.86 2.11 7.47
C GLN A 352 19.07 3.40 7.70
N PHE A 353 17.97 3.34 8.44
CA PHE A 353 17.10 4.50 8.64
C PHE A 353 17.17 5.03 10.06
N ALA A 354 17.04 6.36 10.20
CA ALA A 354 16.84 7.01 11.48
C ALA A 354 15.58 6.45 12.16
N ALA A 355 15.60 6.37 13.48
CA ALA A 355 14.42 5.94 14.22
C ALA A 355 13.30 6.98 14.10
N GLU A 356 12.08 6.50 13.90
CA GLU A 356 10.89 7.34 13.97
C GLU A 356 10.63 7.75 15.41
N THR A 357 10.28 9.02 15.61
CA THR A 357 10.04 9.57 16.96
C THR A 357 8.58 9.96 17.18
N ASP A 358 7.82 10.16 16.11
CA ASP A 358 6.41 10.53 16.17
C ASP A 358 5.54 9.27 16.29
N PRO A 359 4.67 9.14 17.31
CA PRO A 359 3.86 7.94 17.48
C PRO A 359 2.94 7.59 16.30
N ASP A 360 2.47 8.56 15.48
CA ASP A 360 1.68 8.25 14.28
C ASP A 360 2.51 7.48 13.23
N ALA A 361 3.83 7.67 13.24
CA ALA A 361 4.79 7.06 12.33
C ALA A 361 5.26 5.66 12.75
N MET A 362 5.15 5.34 14.03
CA MET A 362 5.84 4.22 14.68
C MET A 362 5.08 2.87 14.57
N LEU A 363 4.15 2.71 13.61
CA LEU A 363 3.42 1.45 13.39
C LEU A 363 4.38 0.25 13.26
N TYR A 364 5.47 0.42 12.52
CA TYR A 364 6.42 -0.65 12.20
C TYR A 364 7.60 -0.77 13.18
N ASP A 365 7.64 0.06 14.23
CA ASP A 365 8.71 0.04 15.26
C ASP A 365 8.53 -1.06 16.32
N GLY A 366 7.42 -1.80 16.25
CA GLY A 366 7.18 -2.96 17.09
C GLY A 366 5.70 -3.32 17.21
N PHE A 367 5.43 -4.61 17.42
CA PHE A 367 4.07 -5.08 17.69
C PHE A 367 3.61 -4.64 19.08
N ILE A 368 2.35 -4.22 19.19
CA ILE A 368 1.69 -3.97 20.48
C ILE A 368 1.58 -5.30 21.23
N GLN A 369 2.07 -5.34 22.47
CA GLN A 369 2.08 -6.56 23.28
C GLN A 369 0.70 -6.90 23.82
N SER A 370 0.49 -8.16 24.21
CA SER A 370 -0.82 -8.68 24.64
C SER A 370 -1.47 -7.93 25.80
N ASN A 371 -0.68 -7.34 26.72
CA ASN A 371 -1.23 -6.55 27.83
C ASN A 371 -1.80 -5.22 27.32
N ASP A 372 -1.03 -4.48 26.54
CA ASP A 372 -1.47 -3.22 25.95
C ASP A 372 -2.58 -3.44 24.92
N ARG A 373 -2.57 -4.57 24.19
CA ARG A 373 -3.64 -4.96 23.27
C ARG A 373 -5.01 -5.03 23.98
N LYS A 374 -5.06 -5.58 25.20
CA LYS A 374 -6.29 -5.61 26.02
C LYS A 374 -6.75 -4.21 26.41
N ILE A 375 -5.82 -3.29 26.68
CA ILE A 375 -6.15 -1.90 27.01
C ILE A 375 -6.66 -1.18 25.76
N CYS A 376 -6.05 -1.40 24.59
CA CYS A 376 -6.57 -0.90 23.32
C CYS A 376 -8.00 -1.42 23.06
N ASP A 377 -8.31 -2.68 23.40
CA ASP A 377 -9.67 -3.21 23.28
C ASP A 377 -10.64 -2.54 24.27
N GLN A 378 -10.16 -2.16 25.47
CA GLN A 378 -10.94 -1.34 26.41
C GLN A 378 -11.18 0.07 25.87
N VAL A 379 -10.21 0.69 25.21
CA VAL A 379 -10.36 1.99 24.54
C VAL A 379 -11.53 1.95 23.55
N LEU A 380 -11.63 0.90 22.72
CA LEU A 380 -12.71 0.75 21.72
C LEU A 380 -14.12 0.61 22.33
N MET A 381 -14.20 0.21 23.61
CA MET A 381 -15.46 -0.02 24.34
C MET A 381 -15.79 1.11 25.33
N THR A 382 -14.89 2.08 25.50
CA THR A 382 -15.02 3.15 26.50
C THR A 382 -15.62 4.40 25.87
N GLU A 383 -16.60 5.01 26.56
CA GLU A 383 -17.20 6.28 26.10
C GLU A 383 -16.14 7.41 26.03
N PRO A 384 -16.20 8.32 25.03
CA PRO A 384 -15.17 9.33 24.79
C PRO A 384 -14.75 10.15 26.02
N LYS A 385 -15.71 10.58 26.83
CA LYS A 385 -15.48 11.37 28.06
C LYS A 385 -14.65 10.66 29.13
N HIS A 386 -14.52 9.33 29.08
CA HIS A 386 -13.76 8.53 30.04
C HIS A 386 -12.41 8.06 29.51
N LEU A 387 -12.11 8.26 28.22
CA LEU A 387 -10.90 7.74 27.57
C LEU A 387 -9.60 8.24 28.24
N GLY A 388 -9.57 9.50 28.69
CA GLY A 388 -8.37 10.08 29.33
C GLY A 388 -7.88 9.29 30.55
N ALA A 389 -8.76 8.57 31.25
CA ALA A 389 -8.39 7.75 32.41
C ALA A 389 -7.53 6.53 32.06
N LEU A 390 -7.51 6.10 30.79
CA LEU A 390 -6.76 4.91 30.34
C LEU A 390 -5.31 5.24 29.95
N GLN A 391 -4.93 6.51 29.84
CA GLN A 391 -3.64 6.93 29.30
C GLN A 391 -2.44 6.37 30.09
N SER A 392 -2.54 6.29 31.41
CA SER A 392 -1.48 5.76 32.28
C SER A 392 -1.45 4.24 32.38
N ALA A 393 -2.36 3.52 31.71
CA ALA A 393 -2.42 2.08 31.78
C ALA A 393 -1.45 1.38 30.81
N PHE A 394 -0.99 2.07 29.77
CA PHE A 394 -0.13 1.51 28.74
C PHE A 394 1.33 1.35 29.20
N ASN A 395 1.97 0.28 28.75
CA ASN A 395 3.41 0.05 28.92
C ASN A 395 4.20 0.53 27.68
N ASP A 396 3.63 0.34 26.49
CA ASP A 396 4.19 0.85 25.24
C ASP A 396 4.16 2.38 25.20
N MET A 397 5.33 2.99 25.04
CA MET A 397 5.51 4.45 25.10
C MET A 397 4.78 5.21 23.99
N ARG A 398 4.38 4.54 22.90
CA ARG A 398 3.66 5.16 21.77
C ARG A 398 2.20 5.45 22.12
N LEU A 399 1.58 4.57 22.91
CA LEU A 399 0.12 4.53 23.09
C LEU A 399 -0.45 5.68 23.93
N PRO A 400 0.21 6.20 24.98
CA PRO A 400 -0.30 7.35 25.73
C PRO A 400 -0.52 8.59 24.87
N GLU A 401 0.47 8.92 24.02
CA GLU A 401 0.38 10.06 23.09
C GLU A 401 -0.63 9.79 21.96
N LEU A 402 -0.67 8.57 21.42
CA LEU A 402 -1.71 8.19 20.46
C LEU A 402 -3.11 8.33 21.04
N LEU A 403 -3.32 7.99 22.32
CA LEU A 403 -4.64 8.11 22.97
C LEU A 403 -5.04 9.57 23.12
N PHE A 404 -4.09 10.44 23.48
CA PHE A 404 -4.31 11.89 23.51
C PHE A 404 -4.73 12.41 22.14
N ARG A 405 -4.00 12.07 21.08
CA ARG A 405 -4.31 12.51 19.70
C ARG A 405 -5.61 11.92 19.18
N TYR A 406 -5.90 10.65 19.47
CA TYR A 406 -7.16 10.00 19.13
C TYR A 406 -8.36 10.73 19.73
N ARG A 407 -8.28 11.11 21.01
CA ARG A 407 -9.33 11.95 21.63
C ARG A 407 -9.42 13.32 21.00
N ALA A 408 -8.28 13.98 20.78
CA ALA A 408 -8.25 15.35 20.26
C ALA A 408 -8.76 15.47 18.81
N ARG A 409 -8.52 14.45 17.98
CA ARG A 409 -8.98 14.39 16.58
C ARG A 409 -10.47 14.08 16.46
N ASN A 410 -11.00 13.20 17.31
CA ASN A 410 -12.37 12.69 17.15
C ASN A 410 -13.39 13.38 18.05
N TRP A 411 -12.99 13.80 19.26
CA TRP A 411 -13.87 14.40 20.27
C TRP A 411 -13.17 15.54 21.02
N PRO A 412 -12.77 16.63 20.33
CA PRO A 412 -12.03 17.75 20.94
C PRO A 412 -12.77 18.41 22.11
N GLU A 413 -14.09 18.33 22.16
CA GLU A 413 -14.94 18.80 23.26
C GLU A 413 -14.67 18.07 24.58
N THR A 414 -14.08 16.86 24.53
CA THR A 414 -13.72 16.08 25.73
C THR A 414 -12.38 16.52 26.35
N LEU A 415 -11.64 17.42 25.71
CA LEU A 415 -10.36 17.89 26.20
C LEU A 415 -10.56 18.94 27.32
N SER A 416 -9.71 18.90 28.34
CA SER A 416 -9.54 19.99 29.30
C SER A 416 -8.92 21.23 28.64
N LYS A 417 -8.94 22.40 29.29
CA LYS A 417 -8.33 23.63 28.75
C LYS A 417 -6.83 23.45 28.47
N ALA A 418 -6.11 22.77 29.36
CA ALA A 418 -4.68 22.50 29.19
C ALA A 418 -4.42 21.56 27.99
N GLU A 419 -5.19 20.48 27.87
CA GLU A 419 -5.11 19.54 26.75
C GLU A 419 -5.43 20.21 25.41
N PHE A 420 -6.43 21.09 25.37
CA PHE A 420 -6.76 21.83 24.15
C PHE A 420 -5.64 22.79 23.75
N SER A 421 -5.02 23.50 24.69
CA SER A 421 -3.84 24.32 24.40
C SER A 421 -2.66 23.50 23.88
N GLN A 422 -2.43 22.30 24.45
CA GLN A 422 -1.41 21.37 23.95
C GLN A 422 -1.72 20.91 22.52
N TRP A 423 -2.99 20.55 22.25
CA TRP A 423 -3.44 20.12 20.93
C TRP A 423 -3.30 21.22 19.88
N LYS A 424 -3.70 22.45 20.23
CA LYS A 424 -3.53 23.62 19.37
C LYS A 424 -2.07 23.84 18.97
N ASN A 425 -1.17 23.82 19.94
CA ASN A 425 0.27 23.97 19.68
C ASN A 425 0.80 22.84 18.78
N PHE A 426 0.35 21.60 19.00
CA PHE A 426 0.70 20.46 18.15
C PHE A 426 0.27 20.67 16.69
N CYS A 427 -0.99 21.09 16.45
CA CYS A 427 -1.50 21.35 15.10
C CYS A 427 -0.73 22.47 14.40
N GLN A 428 -0.49 23.59 15.10
CA GLN A 428 0.26 24.72 14.56
C GLN A 428 1.68 24.34 14.18
N ASN A 429 2.34 23.51 15.00
CA ASN A 429 3.68 22.99 14.68
C ASN A 429 3.65 22.08 13.44
N ARG A 430 2.65 21.21 13.30
CA ARG A 430 2.47 20.36 12.11
C ARG A 430 2.32 21.18 10.83
N TRP A 431 1.46 22.20 10.86
CA TRP A 431 1.23 23.08 9.72
C TRP A 431 2.46 23.90 9.30
N GLN A 432 3.41 24.09 10.22
CA GLN A 432 4.64 24.83 10.00
C GLN A 432 5.86 23.93 9.75
N ASP A 433 5.70 22.60 9.65
CA ASP A 433 6.81 21.68 9.45
C ASP A 433 7.52 21.97 8.12
N THR A 434 8.67 22.66 8.18
CA THR A 434 9.48 23.01 7.02
C THR A 434 10.42 21.89 6.58
N ASP A 435 10.60 20.86 7.41
CA ASP A 435 11.48 19.74 7.09
C ASP A 435 10.82 18.78 6.08
N GLY A 436 9.52 18.96 5.81
CA GLY A 436 8.75 18.21 4.83
C GLY A 436 8.58 16.74 5.21
N GLN A 437 8.85 16.40 6.47
CA GLN A 437 8.84 15.02 6.94
C GLN A 437 7.44 14.55 7.28
N ILE A 438 6.53 15.48 7.58
CA ILE A 438 5.24 15.20 8.22
C ILE A 438 4.06 15.80 7.41
N GLY A 439 4.06 15.59 6.09
CA GLY A 439 3.01 16.03 5.16
C GLY A 439 3.23 17.43 4.56
N ILE A 440 2.18 17.99 3.96
CA ILE A 440 2.25 19.34 3.35
C ILE A 440 2.06 20.44 4.41
N ASN A 441 2.95 21.44 4.40
CA ASN A 441 2.86 22.62 5.27
C ASN A 441 2.07 23.77 4.61
N LEU A 442 1.64 24.77 5.39
CA LEU A 442 0.84 25.91 4.91
C LEU A 442 1.52 26.67 3.76
N LYS A 443 2.86 26.82 3.81
CA LYS A 443 3.61 27.52 2.77
C LYS A 443 3.53 26.78 1.44
N THR A 444 3.79 25.47 1.45
CA THR A 444 3.77 24.61 0.26
C THR A 444 2.35 24.47 -0.27
N PHE A 445 1.37 24.31 0.62
CA PHE A 445 -0.06 24.28 0.30
C PHE A 445 -0.48 25.55 -0.45
N GLY A 446 -0.18 26.74 0.10
CA GLY A 446 -0.49 28.02 -0.54
C GLY A 446 0.23 28.23 -1.87
N GLN A 447 1.49 27.78 -2.00
CA GLN A 447 2.23 27.83 -3.26
C GLN A 447 1.61 26.94 -4.35
N GLN A 448 1.18 25.72 -4.00
CA GLN A 448 0.52 24.81 -4.93
C GLN A 448 -0.84 25.37 -5.38
N LEU A 449 -1.65 25.87 -4.44
CA LEU A 449 -2.94 26.49 -4.79
C LEU A 449 -2.76 27.72 -5.68
N ALA A 450 -1.80 28.60 -5.37
CA ALA A 450 -1.53 29.77 -6.21
C ALA A 450 -1.14 29.40 -7.65
N ALA A 451 -0.38 28.32 -7.83
CA ALA A 451 -0.04 27.80 -9.16
C ALA A 451 -1.27 27.20 -9.86
N MET A 452 -2.09 26.42 -9.14
CA MET A 452 -3.30 25.79 -9.68
C MET A 452 -4.38 26.81 -10.06
N SER A 453 -4.56 27.89 -9.28
CA SER A 453 -5.58 28.92 -9.55
C SER A 453 -5.40 29.63 -10.90
N VAL A 454 -4.18 29.64 -11.44
CA VAL A 454 -3.86 30.27 -12.74
C VAL A 454 -3.61 29.25 -13.85
N ASP A 455 -3.77 27.95 -13.57
CA ASP A 455 -3.58 26.89 -14.55
C ASP A 455 -4.75 26.88 -15.55
N PRO A 456 -4.51 27.11 -16.86
CA PRO A 456 -5.56 27.11 -17.87
C PRO A 456 -6.09 25.71 -18.18
N GLU A 457 -5.37 24.64 -17.84
CA GLU A 457 -5.74 23.26 -18.16
C GLU A 457 -6.80 22.68 -17.20
N LEU A 458 -7.05 23.34 -16.06
CA LEU A 458 -8.08 22.90 -15.11
C LEU A 458 -9.49 23.18 -15.64
N ASP A 459 -10.33 22.16 -15.54
CA ASP A 459 -11.77 22.27 -15.84
C ASP A 459 -12.55 22.99 -14.71
N ASP A 460 -13.84 23.26 -14.95
CA ASP A 460 -14.69 23.98 -13.99
C ASP A 460 -14.86 23.25 -12.65
N SER A 461 -14.88 21.92 -12.66
CA SER A 461 -15.01 21.10 -11.45
C SER A 461 -13.72 21.17 -10.62
N GLN A 462 -12.57 21.05 -11.28
CA GLN A 462 -11.26 21.20 -10.66
C GLN A 462 -11.05 22.60 -10.10
N ARG A 463 -11.50 23.65 -10.79
CA ARG A 463 -11.48 25.03 -10.27
C ARG A 463 -12.30 25.18 -9.01
N ALA A 464 -13.50 24.60 -8.96
CA ALA A 464 -14.32 24.62 -7.75
C ALA A 464 -13.64 23.91 -6.56
N VAL A 465 -12.88 22.85 -6.80
CA VAL A 465 -12.06 22.19 -5.77
C VAL A 465 -10.95 23.13 -5.28
N VAL A 466 -10.22 23.80 -6.19
CA VAL A 466 -9.17 24.76 -5.81
C VAL A 466 -9.75 25.90 -4.97
N ASP A 467 -10.90 26.44 -5.37
CA ASP A 467 -11.57 27.53 -4.64
C ASP A 467 -11.97 27.09 -3.23
N ALA A 468 -12.53 25.88 -3.08
CA ALA A 468 -12.84 25.33 -1.76
C ALA A 468 -11.57 25.16 -0.89
N LEU A 469 -10.46 24.71 -1.48
CA LEU A 469 -9.22 24.52 -0.74
C LEU A 469 -8.59 25.84 -0.24
N LEU A 470 -8.85 26.97 -0.90
CA LEU A 470 -8.36 28.29 -0.44
C LEU A 470 -8.97 28.69 0.91
N ASP A 471 -10.21 28.29 1.18
CA ASP A 471 -10.91 28.62 2.43
C ASP A 471 -10.53 27.69 3.59
N TRP A 472 -10.04 26.48 3.29
CA TRP A 472 -9.79 25.43 4.28
C TRP A 472 -8.86 25.84 5.45
N PRO A 473 -7.71 26.53 5.24
CA PRO A 473 -6.85 26.97 6.34
C PRO A 473 -7.56 27.88 7.36
N VAL A 474 -8.49 28.71 6.89
CA VAL A 474 -9.27 29.62 7.74
C VAL A 474 -10.29 28.83 8.57
N GLU A 475 -10.89 27.80 7.99
CA GLU A 475 -11.85 26.93 8.69
C GLU A 475 -11.20 26.14 9.82
N ILE A 476 -10.06 25.48 9.57
CA ILE A 476 -9.37 24.70 10.60
C ILE A 476 -8.79 25.60 11.70
N GLU A 477 -8.38 26.83 11.39
CA GLU A 477 -7.91 27.77 12.40
C GLU A 477 -9.05 28.19 13.34
N LYS A 478 -10.27 28.41 12.84
CA LYS A 478 -11.45 28.72 13.67
C LYS A 478 -11.75 27.59 14.66
N GLN A 479 -11.66 26.34 14.22
CA GLN A 479 -11.86 25.17 15.09
C GLN A 479 -10.84 25.09 16.25
N LEU A 480 -9.66 25.72 16.11
CA LEU A 480 -8.64 25.80 17.16
C LEU A 480 -8.69 27.09 18.01
N VAL A 481 -9.68 27.96 17.80
CA VAL A 481 -9.88 29.19 18.59
C VAL A 481 -11.10 29.08 19.49
N GLU A 482 -12.14 28.38 19.05
CA GLU A 482 -13.39 28.22 19.80
C GLU A 482 -13.25 27.16 20.90
N LYS A 483 -13.36 27.60 22.17
CA LYS A 483 -13.57 26.72 23.31
C LYS A 483 -14.54 27.29 24.33
#